data_AF-A0A933R6X5-F1
#
_entry.id   AF-A0A933R6X5-F1
#
_cell.length_a   1.000
_cell.length_b   1.000
_cell.length_c   1.000
_cell.angle_alpha   90.00
_cell.angle_beta   90.00
_cell.angle_gamma   90.00
#
_symmetry.space_group_name_H-M   'P 1'
#
loop_
_entity.id
_entity.type
_entity.pdbx_description
1 polymer ?
#
loop_
_entity_poly.entity_id
_entity_poly.type
_entity_poly.pdbx_seq_one_letter_code
_entity_poly.pdbx_strand_id
1 'polypeptide(L)' 'MSPIAPGPGFSAGALRGAGVGVVDHRLSRRHLINEFRRGRLRQDQVCDAHPELIRAARNVGSESRSACPICSE' A
#
# COMPACT_ATOMS: atom_id res chain seq x y z
N MET A 1 8.79 24.62 35.95
CA MET A 1 8.02 23.36 35.83
C MET A 1 6.78 23.69 35.00
N SER A 2 6.86 23.59 33.66
CA SER A 2 5.69 23.85 32.78
C SER A 2 4.78 22.63 32.75
N PRO A 3 3.44 22.79 32.71
CA PRO A 3 2.53 21.66 32.67
C PRO A 3 2.52 21.04 31.27
N ILE A 4 2.57 19.71 31.22
CA ILE A 4 2.37 18.92 30.01
C ILE A 4 0.88 18.99 29.67
N ALA A 5 0.54 19.53 28.50
CA ALA A 5 -0.83 19.52 28.00
C ALA A 5 -1.27 18.06 27.72
N PRO A 6 -2.49 17.66 28.09
CA PRO A 6 -3.01 16.34 27.74
C PRO A 6 -3.15 16.23 26.23
N GLY A 7 -2.50 15.22 25.64
CA GLY A 7 -2.67 14.89 24.22
C GLY A 7 -4.14 14.59 23.91
N PRO A 8 -4.60 14.82 22.68
CA PRO A 8 -6.00 14.64 22.32
C PRO A 8 -6.42 13.19 22.56
N GLY A 9 -7.26 12.99 23.57
CA GLY A 9 -7.91 11.71 23.84
C GLY A 9 -8.92 11.39 22.73
N PHE A 10 -9.14 10.10 22.50
CA PHE A 10 -10.20 9.58 21.65
C PHE A 10 -11.56 10.05 22.20
N SER A 11 -12.09 11.17 21.69
CA SER A 11 -13.39 11.71 22.06
C SER A 11 -14.40 11.46 20.94
N ALA A 12 -15.69 11.35 21.28
CA ALA A 12 -16.75 11.19 20.28
C ALA A 12 -16.79 12.34 19.25
N GLY A 13 -16.28 13.53 19.62
CA GLY A 13 -16.09 14.67 18.71
C GLY A 13 -15.02 14.42 17.65
N ALA A 14 -13.99 13.62 17.92
CA ALA A 14 -12.97 13.25 16.95
C ALA A 14 -13.51 12.32 15.85
N LEU A 15 -14.55 11.54 16.16
CA LEU A 15 -15.22 10.65 15.21
C LEU A 15 -16.20 11.39 14.27
N ARG A 16 -16.60 12.62 14.61
CA ARG A 16 -17.54 13.40 13.78
C ARG A 16 -16.94 13.95 12.48
N GLY A 17 -15.71 13.57 12.13
CA GLY A 17 -15.13 13.78 10.81
C GLY A 17 -15.24 15.24 10.35
N ALA A 18 -14.53 16.15 11.03
CA ALA A 18 -14.48 17.57 10.68
C ALA A 18 -13.75 17.87 9.35
N GLY A 19 -13.46 16.86 8.53
CA GLY A 19 -12.77 16.97 7.25
C GLY A 19 -13.12 15.82 6.30
N VAL A 20 -12.72 15.95 5.04
CA VAL A 20 -12.91 14.92 4.00
C VAL A 20 -12.30 13.61 4.49
N GLY A 21 -13.13 12.56 4.65
CA GLY A 21 -12.66 11.26 5.12
C GLY A 21 -11.55 10.72 4.22
N VAL A 22 -10.38 10.45 4.80
CA VAL A 22 -9.22 9.90 4.08
C VAL A 22 -9.27 8.38 4.16
N VAL A 23 -9.35 7.71 3.02
CA VAL A 23 -9.28 6.25 2.94
C VAL A 23 -7.83 5.83 2.68
N ASP A 24 -7.25 5.04 3.59
CA ASP A 24 -5.91 4.46 3.44
C ASP A 24 -6.00 2.97 3.02
N HIS A 25 -5.45 2.65 1.84
CA HIS A 25 -5.43 1.29 1.29
C HIS A 25 -4.22 0.44 1.71
N ARG A 26 -3.33 0.95 2.57
CA ARG A 26 -2.12 0.22 3.00
C ARG A 26 -2.43 -1.13 3.65
N LEU A 27 -3.50 -1.22 4.44
CA LEU A 27 -3.89 -2.47 5.10
C LEU A 27 -4.32 -3.52 4.06
N SER A 28 -5.20 -3.15 3.13
CA SER A 28 -5.66 -4.05 2.06
C SER A 28 -4.52 -4.51 1.16
N ARG A 29 -3.61 -3.60 0.81
CA ARG A 29 -2.40 -3.94 0.04
C ARG A 29 -1.52 -4.97 0.77
N ARG A 30 -1.27 -4.77 2.07
CA ARG A 30 -0.47 -5.72 2.88
C ARG A 30 -1.13 -7.09 2.97
N HIS A 31 -2.45 -7.12 3.12
CA HIS A 31 -3.20 -8.38 3.15
C HIS A 31 -3.01 -9.17 1.85
N LEU A 32 -3.22 -8.54 0.69
CA LEU A 32 -3.03 -9.19 -0.62
C LEU A 32 -1.61 -9.74 -0.82
N ILE A 33 -0.58 -8.96 -0.47
CA ILE A 33 0.81 -9.41 -0.58
C ILE A 33 1.07 -10.62 0.31
N ASN A 34 0.52 -10.64 1.53
CA ASN A 34 0.68 -11.77 2.44
C ASN A 34 0.00 -13.03 1.93
N GLU A 35 -1.19 -12.93 1.33
CA GLU A 35 -1.90 -14.08 0.75
C GLU A 35 -1.17 -14.65 -0.47
N PHE A 36 -0.58 -13.78 -1.31
CA PHE A 36 0.35 -14.20 -2.37
C PHE A 36 1.56 -14.95 -1.81
N ARG A 37 2.24 -14.39 -0.80
CA ARG A 37 3.40 -15.05 -0.15
C ARG A 37 3.05 -16.37 0.52
N ARG A 38 1.79 -16.58 0.90
CA ARG A 38 1.26 -17.85 1.44
C ARG A 38 0.89 -18.85 0.35
N GLY A 39 1.08 -18.52 -0.93
CA GLY A 39 0.76 -19.38 -2.07
C GLY A 39 -0.74 -19.50 -2.36
N ARG A 40 -1.59 -18.68 -1.74
CA ARG A 40 -3.05 -18.71 -1.93
C ARG A 40 -3.52 -17.93 -3.15
N LEU A 41 -2.67 -17.04 -3.64
CA LEU A 41 -2.90 -16.27 -4.87
C LEU A 41 -1.79 -16.60 -5.86
N ARG A 42 -2.16 -16.70 -7.13
CA ARG A 42 -1.19 -16.81 -8.23
C ARG A 42 -0.63 -15.43 -8.57
N GLN A 43 0.59 -15.41 -9.12
CA GLN A 43 1.29 -14.15 -9.44
C GLN A 43 0.50 -13.28 -10.41
N ASP A 44 -0.11 -13.86 -11.44
CA ASP A 44 -0.92 -13.16 -12.46
C ASP A 44 -2.25 -12.61 -11.93
N GLN A 45 -2.70 -13.03 -10.74
CA GLN A 45 -3.86 -12.44 -10.07
C GLN A 45 -3.53 -11.12 -9.37
N VAL A 46 -2.25 -10.87 -9.11
CA VAL A 46 -1.78 -9.74 -8.30
C VAL A 46 -0.78 -8.85 -9.04
N CYS A 47 -0.09 -9.38 -10.04
CA CYS A 47 0.90 -8.69 -10.85
C CYS A 47 0.53 -8.76 -12.33
N ASP A 48 0.44 -7.58 -12.95
CA ASP A 48 0.11 -7.36 -14.35
C ASP A 48 1.34 -7.34 -15.27
N ALA A 49 2.53 -7.66 -14.74
CA ALA A 49 3.80 -7.64 -15.47
C ALA A 49 3.86 -8.76 -16.53
N HIS A 50 3.05 -8.61 -17.57
CA HIS A 50 2.99 -9.52 -18.71
C HIS A 50 4.28 -9.40 -19.54
N PRO A 51 4.74 -10.47 -20.22
CA PRO A 51 5.96 -10.44 -21.04
C PRO A 51 6.11 -9.24 -21.97
N GLU A 52 5.04 -8.80 -22.63
CA GLU A 52 5.07 -7.63 -23.52
C GLU A 52 5.28 -6.31 -22.76
N LEU A 53 4.70 -6.17 -21.56
CA LEU A 53 4.92 -5.00 -20.70
C LEU A 53 6.35 -4.98 -20.14
N ILE A 54 6.92 -6.14 -19.82
CA ILE A 54 8.32 -6.26 -19.42
C ILE A 54 9.25 -5.85 -20.56
N ARG A 55 8.96 -6.28 -21.80
CA ARG A 55 9.73 -5.85 -22.98
C ARG A 55 9.66 -4.34 -23.19
N ALA A 56 8.47 -3.74 -23.09
CA ALA A 56 8.31 -2.30 -23.19
C ALA A 56 9.08 -1.58 -22.08
N ALA A 57 8.94 -2.02 -20.82
CA ALA A 57 9.64 -1.44 -19.68
C ALA A 57 11.17 -1.47 -19.83
N ARG A 58 11.73 -2.54 -20.42
CA ARG A 58 13.18 -2.68 -20.66
C ARG A 58 13.72 -1.76 -21.75
N ASN A 59 12.95 -1.49 -22.80
CA ASN A 59 13.44 -0.76 -23.99
C ASN A 59 13.04 0.73 -24.01
N VAL A 60 11.90 1.08 -23.42
CA VAL A 60 11.34 2.45 -23.45
C VAL A 60 10.82 2.91 -22.09
N GLY A 61 10.94 2.08 -21.05
CA GLY A 61 10.52 2.43 -19.70
C GLY A 61 11.53 3.31 -18.96
N SER A 62 11.08 3.83 -17.81
CA SER A 62 11.93 4.50 -16.83
C SER A 62 12.09 3.65 -15.58
N GLU A 63 13.18 3.87 -14.84
CA GLU A 63 13.42 3.13 -13.60
C GLU A 63 12.35 3.46 -12.55
N SER A 64 11.79 2.41 -11.95
CA SER A 64 10.82 2.55 -10.86
C SER A 64 11.54 2.96 -9.57
N ARG A 65 10.96 3.93 -8.85
CA ARG A 65 11.46 4.38 -7.53
C ARG A 65 11.29 3.34 -6.43
N SER A 66 10.54 2.27 -6.68
CA SER A 66 10.25 1.22 -5.71
C SER A 66 10.27 -0.15 -6.37
N ALA A 67 10.82 -1.13 -5.67
CA ALA A 67 10.78 -2.52 -6.10
C ALA A 67 9.34 -3.06 -6.10
N CYS A 68 9.01 -3.90 -7.09
CA CYS A 68 7.73 -4.61 -7.11
C CYS A 68 7.71 -5.63 -5.97
N PRO A 69 6.78 -5.57 -5.01
CA PRO A 69 6.75 -6.46 -3.85
C PRO A 69 6.30 -7.91 -4.17
N ILE A 70 5.89 -8.16 -5.41
CA ILE A 70 5.46 -9.47 -5.91
C ILE A 70 6.59 -10.14 -6.71
N CYS A 71 7.27 -9.37 -7.56
CA CYS A 71 8.37 -9.85 -8.41
C CYS A 71 9.76 -9.71 -7.77
N SER A 72 9.85 -9.25 -6.52
CA SER A 72 11.13 -9.15 -5.81
C SER A 72 11.56 -10.54 -5.33
N GLU A 73 12.19 -11.26 -6.26
CA GLU A 73 13.25 -12.24 -6.00
C GLU A 73 14.53 -11.71 -6.66
#